data_AF-A0A4V3M1P6-F1
#
_entry.id   AF-A0A4V3M1P6-F1
#
_cell.length_a   1.000
_cell.length_b   1.000
_cell.length_c   1.000
_cell.angle_alpha   90.00
_cell.angle_beta   90.00
_cell.angle_gamma   90.00
#
_symmetry.space_group_name_H-M   'P 1'
#
loop_
_entity.id
_entity.type
_entity.pdbx_description
1 polymer ?
#
loop_
_entity_poly.entity_id
_entity_poly.type
_entity_poly.pdbx_seq_one_letter_code
_entity_poly.pdbx_strand_id
1 'polypeptide(L)' 'ARETAAKHFAGQTDLLLIAIDGSKLGDALKYEVSRGGALFPHLYAPLDLGAVLWAKPLPLGAGGHDFPTLEGE' A
#
# COMPACT_ATOMS: atom_id res chain seq x y z
N ALA A 1 -5.64 0.07 2.71
CA ALA A 1 -4.94 -0.99 1.95
C ALA A 1 -5.85 -2.15 1.56
N ARG A 2 -6.62 -2.73 2.50
CA ARG A 2 -7.50 -3.91 2.27
C ARG A 2 -8.43 -3.79 1.06
N GLU A 3 -9.16 -2.68 0.92
CA GLU A 3 -10.07 -2.45 -0.22
C GLU A 3 -9.32 -2.45 -1.57
N THR A 4 -8.14 -1.82 -1.63
CA THR A 4 -7.30 -1.82 -2.85
C THR A 4 -6.88 -3.26 -3.20
N ALA A 5 -6.45 -4.05 -2.22
CA ALA A 5 -6.08 -5.46 -2.43
C ALA A 5 -7.27 -6.30 -2.93
N ALA A 6 -8.43 -6.19 -2.26
CA ALA A 6 -9.64 -6.91 -2.66
C ALA A 6 -10.11 -6.56 -4.08
N LYS A 7 -9.98 -5.29 -4.50
CA LYS A 7 -10.45 -4.84 -5.81
C LYS A 7 -9.51 -5.19 -6.96
N HIS A 8 -8.19 -5.13 -6.73
CA HIS A 8 -7.21 -5.18 -7.82
C HIS A 8 -6.33 -6.44 -7.81
N PHE A 9 -6.22 -7.12 -6.68
CA PHE A 9 -5.28 -8.21 -6.47
C PHE A 9 -5.95 -9.53 -6.06
N ALA A 10 -7.30 -9.59 -6.05
CA ALA A 10 -8.06 -10.77 -5.66
C ALA A 10 -7.55 -12.06 -6.33
N GLY A 11 -7.34 -13.10 -5.52
CA GLY A 11 -6.87 -14.41 -5.98
C GLY A 11 -5.38 -14.50 -6.32
N GLN A 12 -4.63 -13.39 -6.31
CA GLN A 12 -3.19 -13.42 -6.56
C GLN A 12 -2.41 -13.91 -5.34
N THR A 13 -1.45 -14.80 -5.57
CA THR A 13 -0.49 -15.31 -4.60
C THR A 13 0.85 -14.57 -4.72
N ASP A 14 1.78 -14.87 -3.81
CA ASP A 14 3.16 -14.37 -3.84
C ASP A 14 3.30 -12.85 -3.84
N LEU A 15 2.32 -12.16 -3.24
CA LEU A 15 2.33 -10.72 -3.07
C LEU A 15 3.16 -10.30 -1.85
N LEU A 16 3.68 -9.09 -1.94
CA LEU A 16 4.29 -8.38 -0.82
C LEU A 16 3.47 -7.13 -0.49
N LEU A 17 3.29 -6.87 0.81
CA LEU A 17 2.84 -5.58 1.34
C LEU A 17 4.07 -4.78 1.77
N ILE A 18 4.19 -3.55 1.27
CA ILE A 18 5.31 -2.67 1.55
C ILE A 18 4.81 -1.44 2.31
N ALA A 19 5.40 -1.14 3.46
CA ALA A 19 5.15 0.11 4.18
C ALA A 19 6.24 1.13 3.86
N ILE A 20 5.81 2.35 3.56
CA ILE A 20 6.67 3.45 3.12
C ILE A 20 6.55 4.60 4.11
N ASP A 21 7.70 5.16 4.48
CA ASP A 21 7.78 6.43 5.20
C ASP A 21 7.49 7.58 4.23
N GLY A 22 6.25 8.05 4.24
CA GLY A 22 5.79 9.13 3.37
C GLY A 22 6.54 10.46 3.61
N SER A 23 7.11 10.68 4.79
CA SER A 23 7.85 11.92 5.10
C SER A 23 9.14 12.07 4.29
N LYS A 24 9.69 10.96 3.80
CA LYS A 24 10.90 10.92 2.96
C LYS A 24 10.63 11.16 1.47
N LEU A 25 9.36 11.19 1.04
CA LEU A 25 9.00 11.26 -0.37
C LEU A 25 8.87 12.71 -0.90
N GLY A 26 8.86 13.69 0.01
CA GLY A 26 8.82 15.12 -0.32
C GLY A 26 7.65 15.51 -1.24
N ASP A 27 7.86 16.55 -2.06
CA ASP A 27 6.84 17.16 -2.92
C ASP A 27 6.37 16.25 -4.08
N ALA A 28 7.09 15.15 -4.34
CA ALA A 28 6.69 14.17 -5.34
C ALA A 28 5.50 13.31 -4.86
N LEU A 29 5.27 13.20 -3.55
CA LEU A 29 4.10 12.54 -2.98
C LEU A 29 2.93 13.52 -2.95
N LYS A 30 1.92 13.26 -3.78
CA LYS A 30 0.70 14.08 -3.85
C LYS A 30 -0.50 13.30 -3.33
N TYR A 31 -1.34 13.98 -2.57
CA TYR A 31 -2.62 13.44 -2.14
C TYR A 31 -3.72 14.00 -3.04
N GLU A 32 -4.32 13.13 -3.84
CA GLU A 32 -5.32 13.54 -4.84
C GLU A 32 -6.59 12.71 -4.70
N VAL A 33 -7.72 13.32 -5.06
CA VAL A 33 -9.01 12.66 -5.01
C VAL A 33 -9.01 11.47 -5.96
N SER A 34 -9.43 10.32 -5.45
CA SER A 34 -9.57 9.08 -6.21
C SER A 34 -10.95 8.46 -5.94
N ARG A 35 -11.02 7.15 -5.72
CA ARG A 35 -12.29 6.44 -5.50
C ARG A 35 -13.07 7.03 -4.31
N GLY A 36 -14.38 7.17 -4.49
CA GLY A 36 -15.28 7.60 -3.42
C GLY A 36 -15.02 9.01 -2.88
N GLY A 37 -14.26 9.85 -3.59
CA GLY A 37 -13.92 11.20 -3.13
C GLY A 37 -12.77 11.25 -2.11
N ALA A 38 -12.21 10.11 -1.70
CA ALA A 38 -11.12 10.05 -0.75
C ALA A 38 -9.77 10.41 -1.41
N LEU A 39 -8.86 10.99 -0.62
CA LEU A 39 -7.50 11.29 -1.07
C LEU A 39 -6.63 10.04 -1.04
N PHE A 40 -5.89 9.81 -2.14
CA PHE A 40 -4.92 8.73 -2.26
C PHE A 40 -3.52 9.29 -2.49
N PRO A 41 -2.49 8.67 -1.89
CA PRO A 41 -1.11 9.03 -2.14
C PRO A 41 -0.67 8.53 -3.52
N HIS A 42 -0.26 9.46 -4.39
CA HIS A 42 0.37 9.19 -5.68
C HIS A 42 1.81 9.72 -5.65
N LEU A 43 2.79 8.86 -5.90
CA LEU A 43 4.20 9.24 -5.98
C LEU A 43 4.59 9.52 -7.44
N TYR A 44 4.92 10.77 -7.75
CA TYR A 44 5.36 11.23 -9.07
C TYR A 44 6.89 11.15 -9.25
N ALA A 45 7.48 10.05 -8.79
CA ALA A 45 8.90 9.75 -8.89
C ALA A 45 9.11 8.24 -8.72
N PRO A 46 10.30 7.70 -9.08
CA PRO A 46 10.68 6.36 -8.62
C PRO A 46 10.64 6.27 -7.10
N LEU A 47 10.21 5.13 -6.56
CA LEU A 47 10.24 4.88 -5.12
C LEU A 47 11.68 4.59 -4.67
N ASP A 48 12.25 5.46 -3.84
CA ASP A 48 13.51 5.20 -3.16
C ASP A 48 13.34 4.11 -2.08
N LEU A 49 14.15 3.06 -2.15
CA LEU A 49 14.13 1.98 -1.17
C LEU A 49 14.54 2.44 0.24
N GLY A 50 15.27 3.55 0.37
CA GLY A 50 15.57 4.18 1.67
C GLY A 50 14.34 4.72 2.41
N ALA A 51 13.19 4.83 1.72
CA ALA A 51 11.90 5.16 2.32
C ALA A 51 11.08 3.93 2.74
N VAL A 52 11.51 2.71 2.41
CA VAL A 52 10.80 1.48 2.82
C VAL A 52 11.07 1.21 4.30
N LEU A 53 10.00 1.16 5.09
CA LEU A 53 10.08 0.80 6.51
C LEU A 53 10.15 -0.73 6.66
N TRP A 54 9.33 -1.44 5.90
CA TRP A 54 9.34 -2.90 5.86
C TRP A 54 8.62 -3.43 4.62
N ALA A 55 8.93 -4.68 4.29
CA ALA A 55 8.24 -5.51 3.30
C ALA A 55 7.84 -6.83 3.96
N LYS A 56 6.59 -7.26 3.79
CA LYS A 56 6.07 -8.51 4.37
C LYS A 56 5.28 -9.29 3.32
N PRO A 57 5.32 -10.63 3.33
CA PRO A 57 4.39 -11.43 2.55
C PRO A 57 2.94 -11.03 2.82
N LEU A 58 2.12 -11.02 1.78
CA LEU A 58 0.68 -10.80 1.83
C LEU A 58 -0.02 -12.07 1.30
N PRO A 59 -0.10 -13.14 2.12
CA PRO A 59 -0.62 -14.43 1.67
C PRO A 59 -2.14 -14.34 1.40
N LEU A 60 -2.60 -15.22 0.50
CA LEU A 60 -4.02 -15.38 0.20
C LEU A 60 -4.66 -16.38 1.17
N GLY A 61 -5.53 -15.89 2.05
CA GLY A 61 -6.34 -16.68 2.97
C GLY A 61 -7.75 -16.98 2.44
N ALA A 62 -8.56 -17.67 3.24
CA ALA A 62 -9.91 -18.09 2.85
C ALA A 62 -10.87 -16.91 2.59
N GLY A 63 -10.60 -15.74 3.19
CA GLY A 63 -11.42 -14.53 3.07
C GLY A 63 -10.82 -13.43 2.18
N GLY A 64 -9.75 -13.73 1.44
CA GLY A 64 -8.91 -12.74 0.76
C GLY A 64 -7.53 -12.65 1.41
N HIS A 65 -6.77 -11.59 1.12
CA HIS A 65 -5.41 -11.46 1.61
C HIS A 65 -5.35 -11.20 3.12
N ASP A 66 -4.44 -11.91 3.81
CA ASP A 66 -4.24 -11.79 5.25
C ASP A 66 -3.25 -10.65 5.55
N PHE A 67 -3.78 -9.52 6.01
CA PHE A 67 -2.97 -8.35 6.36
C PHE A 67 -2.32 -8.52 7.73
N PRO A 68 -1.03 -8.15 7.90
CA PRO A 68 -0.44 -8.04 9.22
C PRO A 68 -1.13 -6.92 10.02
N THR A 69 -0.96 -6.93 11.35
CA THR A 69 -1.32 -5.77 12.17
C THR A 69 -0.57 -4.54 11.64
N LEU A 70 -1.31 -3.51 11.27
CA LEU A 70 -0.77 -2.23 10.82
C LEU A 70 -0.71 -1.31 12.03
N GLU A 71 0.44 -0.67 12.27
CA GLU A 71 0.54 0.35 13.30
C GLU A 71 -0.24 1.59 12.85
N GLY A 72 -1.10 2.13 13.73
CA GLY A 72 -1.90 3.32 13.46
C GLY A 72 -3.29 3.08 12.84
N GLU A 73 -3.80 1.84 12.85
CA GLU A 73 -5.24 1.56 12.75
C GLU A 73 -5.97 1.70 14.10
#